data_AF-A0A4Z2J0Y7-F1
#
_entry.id   AF-A0A4Z2J0Y7-F1
#
_cell.length_a   1.000
_cell.length_b   1.000
_cell.length_c   1.000
_cell.angle_alpha   90.00
_cell.angle_beta   90.00
_cell.angle_gamma   90.00
#
_symmetry.space_group_name_H-M   'P 1'
#
loop_
_entity.id
_entity.type
_entity.pdbx_description
1 polymer ?
#
loop_
_entity_poly.entity_id
_entity_poly.type
_entity_poly.pdbx_seq_one_letter_code
_entity_poly.pdbx_strand_id
1 'polypeptide(L)'
;MLTLSVRTARGPTSIRIQYSGAQFLLDSSSPARPSLSSFPNVPSLVQHYMGPERKAEEGKVVEDAPSKPSQQTIQETSVVLKLKRAVFKPQGLPSLQHLTRLVINRHSDYPDQLPLPRPLLRYVQDYPFKV
;
A
#
# COMPACT_ATOMS: atom_id res chain seq x y z
N MET A 1 16.65 -1.88 12.28
CA MET A 1 16.51 -1.05 11.07
C MET A 1 15.65 -1.81 10.07
N LEU A 2 14.63 -1.16 9.48
CA LEU A 2 13.77 -1.79 8.48
C LEU A 2 14.10 -1.25 7.08
N THR A 3 13.89 -2.06 6.05
CA THR A 3 14.21 -1.70 4.66
C THR A 3 13.19 -2.33 3.73
N LEU A 4 12.72 -1.55 2.78
CA LEU A 4 11.82 -1.95 1.72
C LEU A 4 12.61 -2.17 0.43
N SER A 5 12.74 -3.42 0.02
CA SER A 5 13.34 -3.76 -1.27
C SER A 5 12.26 -3.75 -2.34
N VAL A 6 12.44 -2.92 -3.38
CA VAL A 6 11.49 -2.74 -4.47
C VAL A 6 12.18 -3.02 -5.80
N ARG A 7 11.46 -3.66 -6.73
CA ARG A 7 11.91 -3.82 -8.12
C ARG A 7 11.31 -2.71 -8.97
N THR A 8 12.16 -1.87 -9.55
CA THR A 8 11.76 -0.80 -10.46
C THR A 8 12.13 -1.16 -11.90
N ALA A 9 11.69 -0.35 -12.87
CA ALA A 9 12.09 -0.50 -14.28
C ALA A 9 13.61 -0.36 -14.49
N ARG A 10 14.30 0.35 -13.59
CA ARG A 10 15.77 0.55 -13.63
C ARG A 10 16.54 -0.50 -12.82
N GLY A 11 15.84 -1.47 -12.23
CA GLY A 11 16.43 -2.50 -11.38
C GLY A 11 15.93 -2.48 -9.93
N PRO A 12 16.41 -3.43 -9.12
CA PRO A 12 16.09 -3.49 -7.70
C PRO A 12 16.76 -2.33 -6.94
N THR A 13 16.05 -1.76 -5.98
CA THR A 13 16.58 -0.76 -5.05
C THR A 13 16.02 -1.00 -3.65
N SER A 14 16.71 -0.48 -2.64
CA SER A 14 16.37 -0.64 -1.23
C SER A 14 16.15 0.72 -0.60
N ILE A 15 14.99 0.91 0.00
CA ILE A 15 14.57 2.16 0.65
C ILE A 15 14.56 1.91 2.15
N ARG A 16 15.26 2.73 2.93
CA ARG A 16 15.29 2.57 4.39
C ARG A 16 14.00 3.11 4.99
N ILE A 17 13.54 2.47 6.07
CA ILE A 17 12.43 2.94 6.88
C ILE A 17 13.02 3.43 8.20
N GLN A 18 12.90 4.73 8.44
CA GLN A 18 13.29 5.38 9.69
C GLN A 18 12.18 5.21 10.74
N TYR A 19 12.57 5.10 12.00
CA TYR A 19 11.67 5.17 13.14
C TYR A 19 12.08 6.35 14.02
N SER A 20 11.18 7.31 14.21
CA SER A 20 11.40 8.51 15.01
C SER A 20 10.08 8.93 15.66
N GLY A 21 10.12 9.32 16.93
CA GLY A 21 8.93 9.81 17.64
C GLY A 21 7.73 8.85 17.63
N ALA A 22 7.98 7.54 17.76
CA ALA A 22 6.96 6.49 17.65
C ALA A 22 6.27 6.39 16.27
N GLN A 23 6.90 6.91 15.22
CA GLN A 23 6.38 6.87 13.86
C GLN A 23 7.42 6.32 12.87
N PHE A 24 6.93 5.70 11.81
CA PHE A 24 7.69 5.15 10.70
C PHE A 24 7.63 6.09 9.50
N LEU A 25 8.77 6.32 8.86
CA LEU A 25 8.92 7.22 7.72
C LEU A 25 9.87 6.59 6.69
N LEU A 26 9.72 6.92 5.41
CA LEU A 26 10.75 6.57 4.42
C LEU A 26 11.94 7.51 4.56
N ASP A 27 13.14 6.95 4.51
CA ASP A 27 14.38 7.71 4.50
C ASP A 27 14.62 8.27 3.08
N SER A 28 14.61 9.60 2.93
CA SER A 28 15.00 10.26 1.67
C SER A 28 16.34 10.96 1.83
N SER A 29 17.31 10.59 0.99
CA SER A 29 18.60 11.28 0.89
C SER A 29 18.55 12.58 0.07
N SER A 30 17.41 12.94 -0.52
CA SER A 30 17.26 14.15 -1.34
C SER A 30 16.75 15.35 -0.52
N PRO A 31 17.39 16.53 -0.62
CA PRO A 31 16.98 17.74 0.10
C PRO A 31 15.71 18.42 -0.46
N ALA A 32 15.18 17.97 -1.60
CA ALA A 32 13.93 18.47 -2.17
C ALA A 32 12.72 17.76 -1.54
N ARG A 33 12.28 18.23 -0.36
CA ARG A 33 11.15 17.65 0.39
C ARG A 33 9.81 18.31 0.03
N PRO A 34 8.86 17.58 -0.56
CA PRO A 34 7.49 17.57 -0.07
C PRO A 34 7.41 16.61 1.13
N SER A 35 6.59 16.93 2.12
CA SER A 35 6.45 16.23 3.40
C SER A 35 6.24 14.71 3.24
N LEU A 36 7.27 13.91 3.52
CA LEU A 36 7.09 12.46 3.63
C LEU A 36 6.19 12.17 4.82
N SER A 37 5.11 11.42 4.57
CA SER A 37 4.16 11.05 5.62
C SER A 37 4.80 10.12 6.63
N SER A 38 4.44 10.34 7.90
CA SER A 38 4.80 9.49 9.02
C SER A 38 3.62 8.63 9.42
N PHE A 39 3.90 7.42 9.90
CA PHE A 39 2.87 6.40 10.13
C PHE A 39 3.08 5.71 11.48
N PRO A 40 2.01 5.35 12.22
CA PRO A 40 2.16 4.67 13.50
C PRO A 40 2.67 3.23 13.39
N ASN A 41 2.50 2.59 12.21
CA ASN A 41 2.96 1.22 11.98
C ASN A 41 3.38 1.01 10.52
N VAL A 42 4.20 -0.01 10.27
CA VAL A 42 4.75 -0.31 8.94
C VAL A 42 3.66 -0.69 7.92
N PRO A 43 2.64 -1.51 8.25
CA PRO A 43 1.61 -1.85 7.26
C PRO A 43 0.83 -0.63 6.76
N SER A 44 0.52 0.35 7.62
CA SER A 44 -0.12 1.61 7.18
C SER A 44 0.75 2.43 6.23
N LEU A 45 2.07 2.49 6.49
CA LEU A 45 3.05 3.08 5.57
C LEU A 45 3.01 2.38 4.21
N VAL A 46 3.11 1.05 4.20
CA VAL A 46 3.12 0.27 2.95
C VAL A 46 1.82 0.44 2.18
N GLN A 47 0.67 0.38 2.87
CA GLN A 47 -0.65 0.56 2.26
C GLN A 47 -0.81 1.94 1.63
N HIS A 48 -0.34 3.00 2.30
CA HIS A 48 -0.39 4.35 1.76
C HIS A 48 0.35 4.45 0.42
N TYR A 49 1.56 3.88 0.34
CA TYR A 49 2.35 3.88 -0.90
C TYR A 49 1.89 2.84 -1.94
N MET A 50 1.09 1.83 -1.57
CA MET A 50 0.42 0.97 -2.56
C MET A 50 -0.72 1.71 -3.28
N GLY A 51 -1.38 2.65 -2.58
CA GLY A 51 -2.50 3.41 -3.12
C GLY A 51 -3.74 2.54 -3.38
N PRO A 52 -4.81 3.11 -3.95
CA PRO A 52 -5.99 2.34 -4.31
C PRO A 52 -5.65 1.31 -5.39
N GLU A 53 -6.04 0.05 -5.17
CA GLU A 53 -5.98 -0.99 -6.19
C GLU A 53 -6.84 -0.53 -7.38
N ARG A 54 -6.20 -0.07 -8.46
CA ARG A 54 -6.89 0.00 -9.75
C ARG A 54 -7.15 -1.45 -10.11
N LYS A 55 -8.42 -1.87 -10.15
CA LYS A 55 -8.80 -3.15 -10.77
C LYS A 55 -8.10 -3.18 -12.12
N ALA A 56 -7.15 -4.10 -12.28
CA ALA A 56 -6.54 -4.34 -13.57
C ALA A 56 -7.68 -4.86 -14.44
N GLU A 57 -8.18 -4.00 -15.33
CA GLU A 57 -8.91 -4.46 -16.49
C GLU A 57 -7.97 -5.41 -17.24
N GLU A 58 -8.37 -6.68 -17.28
CA GLU A 58 -7.80 -7.64 -18.19
C GLU A 58 -8.01 -7.13 -19.61
N GLY A 59 -6.90 -6.87 -20.30
CA GLY A 59 -6.83 -6.82 -21.76
C GLY A 59 -7.67 -5.75 -22.47
N LYS A 60 -7.11 -4.54 -22.62
CA LYS A 60 -7.28 -3.81 -23.88
C LYS A 60 -6.13 -2.84 -24.12
N VAL A 61 -5.45 -3.06 -25.23
CA VAL A 61 -4.59 -2.09 -25.92
C VAL A 61 -5.53 -1.07 -26.61
N VAL A 62 -5.03 0.16 -26.76
CA VAL A 62 -5.37 1.18 -27.78
C VAL A 62 -6.11 2.45 -27.27
N GLU A 63 -5.38 3.56 -27.47
CA GLU A 63 -5.72 4.97 -27.81
C GLU A 63 -6.48 5.93 -26.87
N ASP A 64 -5.70 6.91 -26.42
CA ASP A 64 -5.79 8.38 -26.62
C ASP A 64 -7.16 9.10 -26.77
N ALA A 65 -7.14 10.34 -26.24
CA ALA A 65 -8.01 11.49 -26.49
C ALA A 65 -9.22 11.75 -25.51
N PRO A 66 -9.67 13.03 -25.34
CA PRO A 66 -9.52 13.74 -24.07
C PRO A 66 -10.77 14.51 -23.58
N SER A 67 -11.02 14.59 -22.27
CA SER A 67 -12.02 15.55 -21.73
C SER A 67 -11.88 15.89 -20.23
N LYS A 68 -11.13 16.98 -19.98
CA LYS A 68 -11.51 18.24 -19.27
C LYS A 68 -11.98 18.22 -17.79
N PRO A 69 -11.81 19.34 -17.05
CA PRO A 69 -11.01 19.33 -15.83
C PRO A 69 -11.83 19.63 -14.57
N SER A 70 -11.70 18.77 -13.55
CA SER A 70 -12.12 19.09 -12.20
C SER A 70 -10.90 19.38 -11.34
N GLN A 71 -10.81 20.65 -10.96
CA GLN A 71 -9.83 21.29 -10.11
C GLN A 71 -9.40 20.44 -8.91
N GLN A 72 -8.22 19.82 -8.98
CA GLN A 72 -7.38 19.59 -7.81
C GLN A 72 -5.94 19.83 -8.21
N THR A 73 -5.46 20.96 -7.70
CA THR A 73 -4.10 21.47 -7.60
C THR A 73 -3.02 20.49 -8.06
N ILE A 74 -2.39 20.86 -9.16
CA ILE A 74 -1.09 20.38 -9.61
C ILE A 74 -0.12 20.49 -8.42
N GLN A 75 0.28 19.37 -7.82
CA GLN A 75 1.56 19.27 -7.12
C GLN A 75 2.52 18.55 -8.06
N GLU A 76 3.37 19.37 -8.66
CA GLU A 76 4.47 19.05 -9.55
C GLU A 76 5.36 17.94 -8.99
N THR A 77 5.65 16.96 -9.84
CA THR A 77 6.94 16.25 -9.92
C THR A 77 7.65 15.94 -8.60
N SER A 78 7.06 15.09 -7.77
CA SER A 78 7.86 14.11 -7.05
C SER A 78 7.46 12.75 -7.55
N VAL A 79 8.43 11.89 -7.88
CA VAL A 79 8.14 10.49 -8.15
C VAL A 79 7.60 9.91 -6.84
N VAL A 80 6.29 10.01 -6.63
CA VAL A 80 5.62 9.41 -5.48
C VAL A 80 5.86 7.92 -5.63
N LEU A 81 6.68 7.36 -4.74
CA LEU A 81 6.96 5.93 -4.72
C LEU A 81 5.63 5.19 -4.70
N LYS A 82 5.29 4.51 -5.79
CA LYS A 82 4.07 3.71 -5.88
C LYS A 82 4.41 2.23 -5.89
N LEU A 83 4.03 1.55 -4.82
CA LEU A 83 4.15 0.10 -4.68
C LEU A 83 3.01 -0.56 -5.44
N LYS A 84 3.30 -1.58 -6.24
CA LYS A 84 2.27 -2.27 -7.04
C LYS A 84 1.81 -3.58 -6.42
N ARG A 85 2.75 -4.39 -5.92
CA ARG A 85 2.49 -5.75 -5.46
C ARG A 85 3.52 -6.16 -4.42
N ALA A 86 3.07 -6.81 -3.36
CA ALA A 86 3.93 -7.49 -2.40
C ALA A 86 4.46 -8.81 -2.99
N VAL A 87 5.74 -9.11 -2.76
CA VAL A 87 6.37 -10.37 -3.19
C VAL A 87 6.44 -11.30 -1.98
N PHE A 88 5.83 -12.48 -2.10
CA PHE A 88 5.88 -13.51 -1.08
C PHE A 88 7.10 -14.40 -1.26
N LYS A 89 7.68 -14.86 -0.15
CA LYS A 89 8.77 -15.83 -0.18
C LYS A 89 8.24 -17.18 -0.70
N PRO A 90 9.02 -17.95 -1.46
CA PRO A 90 8.57 -19.24 -2.01
C PRO A 90 8.07 -20.23 -0.95
N GLN A 91 8.68 -20.23 0.24
CA GLN A 91 8.29 -21.09 1.37
C GLN A 91 7.28 -20.41 2.32
N GLY A 92 6.80 -19.22 1.99
CA GLY A 92 5.99 -18.37 2.85
C GLY A 92 4.75 -17.85 2.15
N LEU A 93 4.05 -18.74 1.43
CA LEU A 93 2.72 -18.43 0.92
C LEU A 93 1.80 -18.09 2.09
N PRO A 94 1.02 -16.99 2.00
CA PRO A 94 0.08 -16.64 3.05
C PRO A 94 -0.95 -17.76 3.23
N SER A 95 -1.36 -17.99 4.48
CA SER A 95 -2.45 -18.94 4.76
C SER A 95 -3.73 -18.47 4.06
N LEU A 96 -4.60 -19.43 3.71
CA LEU A 96 -5.92 -19.12 3.16
C LEU A 96 -6.69 -18.16 4.09
N GLN A 97 -6.55 -18.35 5.40
CA GLN A 97 -7.14 -17.47 6.41
C GLN A 97 -6.70 -16.00 6.24
N HIS A 98 -5.42 -15.76 6.00
CA HIS A 98 -4.89 -14.41 5.80
C HIS A 98 -5.35 -13.82 4.47
N LEU A 99 -5.34 -14.62 3.40
CA LEU A 99 -5.84 -14.21 2.09
C LEU A 99 -7.31 -13.79 2.17
N THR A 100 -8.14 -14.59 2.84
CA THR A 100 -9.56 -14.25 3.08
C THR A 100 -9.70 -12.95 3.87
N ARG A 101 -8.86 -12.73 4.91
CA ARG A 101 -8.84 -11.46 5.65
C ARG A 101 -8.54 -10.25 4.75
N LEU A 102 -7.56 -10.37 3.86
CA LEU A 102 -7.23 -9.28 2.91
C LEU A 102 -8.39 -8.99 1.96
N VAL A 103 -9.06 -10.03 1.45
CA VAL A 103 -10.26 -9.88 0.60
C VAL A 103 -11.39 -9.20 1.37
N ILE A 104 -11.66 -9.61 2.60
CA ILE A 104 -12.67 -8.97 3.47
C ILE A 104 -12.34 -7.49 3.64
N ASN A 105 -11.11 -7.14 4.02
CA ASN A 105 -10.69 -5.75 4.25
C ASN A 105 -10.77 -4.87 2.99
N ARG A 106 -10.67 -5.46 1.80
CA ARG A 106 -10.81 -4.73 0.53
C ARG A 106 -12.26 -4.37 0.22
N HIS A 107 -13.20 -5.21 0.64
CA HIS A 107 -14.62 -5.12 0.28
C HIS A 107 -15.53 -4.62 1.40
N SER A 108 -15.05 -4.61 2.65
CA SER A 108 -15.79 -4.11 3.80
C SER A 108 -15.06 -2.93 4.42
N ASP A 109 -15.75 -1.80 4.51
CA ASP A 109 -15.28 -0.63 5.28
C ASP A 109 -15.57 -0.78 6.78
N TYR A 110 -16.46 -1.71 7.15
CA TYR A 110 -16.91 -1.96 8.53
C TYR A 110 -16.82 -3.46 8.86
N PRO A 111 -15.60 -4.01 9.08
CA PRO A 111 -15.42 -5.45 9.38
C PRO A 111 -16.12 -5.88 10.68
N ASP A 112 -16.39 -4.94 11.59
CA ASP A 112 -17.02 -5.18 12.89
C ASP A 112 -18.50 -5.55 12.81
N GLN A 113 -19.15 -5.25 11.68
CA GLN A 113 -20.56 -5.52 11.45
C GLN A 113 -20.79 -6.84 10.68
N LEU A 114 -19.71 -7.55 10.35
CA LEU A 114 -19.83 -8.81 9.63
C LEU A 114 -20.46 -9.87 10.52
N PRO A 115 -21.31 -10.76 9.96
CA PRO A 115 -21.95 -11.85 10.71
C PRO A 115 -20.94 -12.98 10.98
N LEU A 116 -19.87 -12.68 11.71
CA LEU A 116 -18.78 -13.60 12.03
C LEU A 116 -18.72 -13.89 13.54
N PRO A 117 -18.35 -15.11 13.95
CA PRO A 117 -18.00 -15.41 15.32
C PRO A 117 -16.91 -14.48 15.86
N ARG A 118 -16.99 -14.11 17.15
CA ARG A 118 -16.05 -13.17 17.81
C ARG A 118 -14.56 -13.46 17.55
N PRO A 119 -14.07 -14.71 17.57
CA PRO A 119 -12.66 -14.99 17.29
C PRO A 119 -12.23 -14.61 15.87
N LEU A 120 -13.10 -14.82 14.88
CA LEU A 120 -12.82 -14.46 13.49
C LEU A 120 -12.90 -12.96 13.27
N LEU A 121 -13.84 -12.29 13.93
CA LEU A 121 -13.94 -10.83 13.91
C LEU A 121 -12.67 -10.17 14.48
N ARG A 122 -12.18 -10.66 15.63
CA ARG A 122 -10.90 -10.24 16.20
C ARG A 122 -9.73 -10.51 15.24
N TYR A 123 -9.69 -11.68 14.61
CA TYR A 123 -8.63 -12.01 13.65
C TYR A 123 -8.56 -11.04 12.45
N VAL A 124 -9.72 -10.56 11.98
CA VAL A 124 -9.82 -9.54 10.93
C VAL A 124 -9.33 -8.19 11.46
N GLN A 125 -9.76 -7.79 12.66
CA GLN A 125 -9.36 -6.55 13.33
C GLN A 125 -7.87 -6.46 13.67
N ASP A 126 -7.22 -7.59 13.99
CA ASP A 126 -5.79 -7.64 14.31
C ASP A 126 -4.90 -7.21 13.12
N TYR A 127 -5.46 -7.17 11.90
CA TYR A 127 -4.77 -6.68 10.70
C TYR A 127 -5.77 -5.94 9.79
N PRO A 128 -6.07 -4.65 10.04
CA PRO A 128 -7.08 -3.88 9.32
C PRO A 128 -6.50 -3.27 8.03
N PHE A 129 -5.71 -4.03 7.28
CA PHE A 129 -5.02 -3.58 6.06
C PHE A 129 -5.46 -4.40 4.85
N LYS A 130 -5.39 -3.78 3.66
CA LYS A 130 -5.83 -4.33 2.37
C LYS A 130 -4.71 -5.05 1.61
N VAL A 131 -3.48 -4.94 2.08
CA VAL A 131 -2.24 -5.35 1.38
C VAL A 131 -1.46 -6.40 2.15
#